data_AF-A0A7Z2-F1
#
_entry.id   AF-A0A7Z2-F1
#
_cell.length_a   1.000
_cell.length_b   1.000
_cell.length_c   1.000
_cell.angle_alpha   90.00
_cell.angle_beta   90.00
_cell.angle_gamma   90.00
#
_symmetry.space_group_name_H-M   'P 1'
#
loop_
_entity.id
_entity.type
_entity.pdbx_description
1 polymer ?
#
loop_
_entity_poly.entity_id
_entity_poly.type
_entity_poly.pdbx_seq_one_letter_code
_entity_poly.pdbx_strand_id
1 'polypeptide(L)'
;FHVATPMDFESKDPENEVIKPTINGVLDIMQACLKAKTVRRLVFTSSAGSVNVEETQKPVYNESNWSDVEFCRRVKMTGWMYF
;
A
#
# COMPACT_ATOMS: atom_id res chain seq x y z
N PHE A 1 -10.36 -12.36 0.44
CA PHE A 1 -9.41 -11.62 1.27
C PHE A 1 -8.12 -11.52 0.49
N HIS A 2 -7.60 -10.32 0.32
CA HIS A 2 -6.29 -10.08 -0.29
C HIS A 2 -5.34 -9.63 0.83
N VAL A 3 -4.40 -10.52 1.14
CA VAL A 3 -3.43 -10.37 2.24
C VAL A 3 -1.99 -10.42 1.70
N ALA A 4 -1.79 -10.94 0.49
CA ALA A 4 -0.47 -11.03 -0.12
C ALA A 4 0.04 -9.64 -0.51
N THR A 5 1.30 -9.37 -0.17
CA THR A 5 2.06 -8.19 -0.60
C THR A 5 3.54 -8.60 -0.67
N PRO A 6 4.35 -8.04 -1.58
CA PRO A 6 5.80 -8.14 -1.48
C PRO A 6 6.26 -7.63 -0.12
N MET A 7 7.24 -8.31 0.50
CA MET A 7 7.80 -7.94 1.81
C MET A 7 9.34 -7.97 1.72
N ASP A 8 9.89 -7.10 0.90
CA ASP A 8 11.32 -6.82 0.84
C ASP A 8 11.55 -5.35 1.25
N PHE A 9 12.46 -5.11 2.19
CA PHE A 9 12.81 -3.76 2.67
C PHE A 9 14.14 -3.28 2.12
N GLU A 10 14.80 -4.07 1.27
CA GLU A 10 16.13 -3.80 0.72
C GLU A 10 16.17 -3.99 -0.81
N SER A 11 15.00 -4.01 -1.46
CA SER A 11 14.90 -4.10 -2.92
C SER A 11 15.74 -3.02 -3.60
N LYS A 12 16.52 -3.44 -4.60
CA LYS A 12 17.35 -2.55 -5.42
C LYS A 12 16.57 -1.90 -6.55
N ASP A 13 15.41 -2.46 -6.89
CA ASP A 13 14.49 -1.94 -7.90
C ASP A 13 13.05 -1.88 -7.33
N PRO A 14 12.82 -1.06 -6.30
CA PRO A 14 11.56 -1.04 -5.55
C PRO A 14 10.35 -0.71 -6.43
N GLU A 15 10.55 0.06 -7.51
CA GLU A 15 9.49 0.41 -8.45
C GLU A 15 8.93 -0.84 -9.16
N ASN A 16 9.79 -1.73 -9.63
CA ASN A 16 9.38 -2.91 -10.40
C ASN A 16 9.18 -4.15 -9.52
N GLU A 17 9.83 -4.23 -8.36
CA GLU A 17 9.78 -5.41 -7.47
C GLU A 17 8.76 -5.26 -6.33
N VAL A 18 8.39 -4.04 -5.95
CA VAL A 18 7.47 -3.78 -4.81
C VAL A 18 6.27 -2.93 -5.23
N ILE A 19 6.48 -1.70 -5.71
CA ILE A 19 5.43 -0.71 -5.94
C ILE A 19 4.46 -1.16 -7.04
N LYS A 20 4.95 -1.37 -8.27
CA LYS A 20 4.11 -1.80 -9.40
C LYS A 20 3.41 -3.14 -9.15
N PRO A 21 4.07 -4.19 -8.63
CA PRO A 21 3.39 -5.45 -8.31
C PRO A 21 2.27 -5.27 -7.29
N THR A 22 2.46 -4.42 -6.27
CA THR A 22 1.43 -4.16 -5.24
C THR A 22 0.22 -3.46 -5.86
N ILE A 23 0.44 -2.41 -6.66
CA ILE A 23 -0.63 -1.65 -7.32
C ILE A 23 -1.38 -2.54 -8.32
N ASN A 24 -0.65 -3.16 -9.25
CA ASN A 24 -1.25 -3.98 -10.30
C ASN A 24 -1.93 -5.22 -9.72
N GLY A 25 -1.34 -5.85 -8.70
CA GLY A 25 -1.93 -7.02 -8.03
C GLY A 25 -3.29 -6.72 -7.41
N VAL A 26 -3.43 -5.59 -6.70
CA VAL A 26 -4.72 -5.17 -6.14
C VAL A 26 -5.74 -4.91 -7.25
N LEU A 27 -5.35 -4.18 -8.31
CA LEU A 27 -6.23 -3.85 -9.44
C LEU A 27 -6.71 -5.10 -10.18
N ASP A 28 -5.81 -6.04 -10.46
CA ASP A 28 -6.14 -7.29 -11.15
C ASP A 28 -7.06 -8.18 -10.32
N ILE A 29 -6.85 -8.25 -9.00
CA ILE A 29 -7.73 -8.99 -8.08
C ILE A 29 -9.12 -8.34 -8.02
N MET A 30 -9.20 -7.01 -7.94
CA MET A 30 -10.48 -6.29 -7.98
C MET A 30 -11.22 -6.58 -9.30
N GLN A 31 -10.51 -6.55 -10.43
CA GLN A 31 -11.07 -6.86 -11.74
C GLN A 31 -11.55 -8.31 -11.83
N ALA A 32 -10.80 -9.26 -11.25
CA ALA A 32 -11.19 -10.66 -11.19
C ALA A 32 -12.46 -10.87 -10.33
N CYS A 33 -12.55 -10.19 -9.18
CA CYS A 33 -13.75 -10.23 -8.33
C CYS A 33 -14.98 -9.70 -9.07
N LEU A 34 -14.84 -8.58 -9.81
CA LEU A 34 -15.92 -8.00 -10.61
C LEU A 34 -16.37 -8.90 -11.75
N LYS A 35 -15.44 -9.63 -12.38
CA LYS A 35 -15.72 -10.61 -13.45
C LYS A 35 -16.40 -11.87 -12.92
N ALA A 36 -16.06 -12.33 -11.72
CA ALA A 36 -16.57 -13.57 -11.16
C ALA A 36 -18.09 -13.57 -10.91
N LYS A 37 -18.72 -12.39 -10.71
CA LYS A 37 -20.15 -12.19 -10.39
C LYS A 37 -20.67 -12.90 -9.13
N THR A 38 -19.90 -13.80 -8.53
CA THR A 38 -20.22 -14.54 -7.29
C THR A 38 -19.56 -13.93 -6.05
N VAL A 39 -18.55 -13.07 -6.22
CA VAL A 39 -17.85 -12.42 -5.10
C VAL A 39 -18.66 -11.23 -4.60
N ARG A 40 -19.22 -11.35 -3.39
CA ARG A 40 -20.02 -10.28 -2.75
C ARG A 40 -19.18 -9.16 -2.11
N ARG A 41 -17.95 -9.46 -1.68
CA ARG A 41 -17.10 -8.54 -0.92
C ARG A 41 -15.64 -8.93 -1.05
N LEU A 42 -14.79 -7.95 -1.36
CA LEU A 42 -13.35 -8.04 -1.23
C LEU A 42 -12.93 -7.35 0.08
N VAL A 43 -12.01 -7.96 0.81
CA VAL A 43 -11.35 -7.35 1.98
C VAL A 43 -9.87 -7.29 1.64
N PHE A 44 -9.29 -6.10 1.69
CA PHE A 44 -7.89 -5.82 1.41
C PHE A 44 -7.18 -5.46 2.71
N THR A 45 -6.05 -6.10 2.97
CA THR A 45 -5.22 -5.81 4.14
C THR A 45 -4.28 -4.67 3.78
N SER A 46 -4.62 -3.45 4.20
CA SER A 46 -3.73 -2.29 4.11
C SER A 46 -2.74 -2.27 5.30
N SER A 47 -2.14 -1.13 5.60
CA SER A 47 -1.16 -0.96 6.68
C SER A 47 -1.38 0.37 7.39
N ALA A 48 -0.95 0.49 8.65
CA ALA A 48 -0.85 1.80 9.32
C ALA A 48 0.04 2.77 8.53
N GLY A 49 1.00 2.22 7.77
CA GLY A 49 1.84 2.98 6.86
C GLY A 49 1.08 3.79 5.83
N SER A 50 -0.17 3.45 5.45
CA SER A 50 -0.96 4.29 4.53
C SER A 50 -1.60 5.51 5.21
N VAL A 51 -1.53 5.61 6.54
CA VAL A 51 -2.28 6.58 7.35
C VAL A 51 -1.39 7.58 8.09
N ASN A 52 -0.25 7.15 8.65
CA ASN A 52 0.47 7.92 9.68
C ASN A 52 1.93 8.26 9.37
N VAL A 53 2.37 8.18 8.11
CA VAL A 53 3.73 8.56 7.72
C VAL A 53 3.72 9.97 7.15
N GLU A 54 4.10 10.93 7.98
CA GLU A 54 4.20 12.35 7.64
C GLU A 54 5.29 13.01 8.49
N GLU A 55 5.83 14.14 8.02
CA GLU A 55 6.96 14.85 8.64
C GLU A 55 6.65 15.33 10.07
N THR A 56 5.45 15.86 10.29
CA THR A 56 4.98 16.28 11.61
C THR A 56 3.84 15.40 12.06
N GLN A 57 4.09 14.55 13.05
CA GLN A 57 3.12 13.59 13.52
C GLN A 57 1.92 14.23 14.22
N LYS A 58 0.73 13.68 13.96
CA LYS A 58 -0.50 14.04 14.68
C LYS A 58 -0.59 13.27 16.00
N PRO A 59 -1.25 13.85 17.03
CA PRO A 59 -1.46 13.14 18.30
C PRO A 59 -2.41 11.94 18.16
N VAL A 60 -3.35 11.98 17.20
CA VAL A 60 -4.32 10.92 16.91
C VAL A 60 -4.53 10.84 15.41
N TYR A 61 -4.63 9.62 14.88
CA TYR A 61 -4.99 9.32 13.50
C TYR A 61 -6.31 8.54 13.44
N ASN A 62 -7.02 8.69 12.33
CA ASN A 62 -8.25 7.95 12.02
C ASN A 62 -8.30 7.61 10.52
N GLU A 63 -9.39 6.99 10.09
CA GLU A 63 -9.60 6.45 8.73
C GLU A 63 -9.72 7.54 7.65
N SER A 64 -9.79 8.82 8.02
CA SER A 64 -9.75 9.94 7.08
C SER A 64 -8.33 10.44 6.79
N ASN A 65 -7.33 9.97 7.54
CA ASN A 65 -5.94 10.36 7.35
C ASN A 65 -5.24 9.52 6.29
N TRP A 66 -4.24 10.13 5.66
CA TRP A 66 -3.37 9.51 4.66
C TRP A 66 -1.94 9.97 4.91
N SER A 67 -0.99 9.07 4.66
CA SER A 67 0.43 9.38 4.68
C SER A 67 0.81 10.36 3.57
N ASP A 68 1.83 11.18 3.83
CA ASP A 68 2.45 12.07 2.85
C ASP A 68 3.45 11.29 1.98
N VAL A 69 2.99 10.92 0.79
CA VAL A 69 3.79 10.16 -0.19
C VAL A 69 5.03 10.93 -0.64
N GLU A 70 4.96 12.26 -0.74
CA GLU A 70 6.09 13.08 -1.17
C GLU A 70 7.17 13.15 -0.08
N PHE A 71 6.75 13.23 1.18
CA PHE A 71 7.66 13.04 2.32
C PHE A 71 8.32 11.66 2.27
N CYS A 72 7.54 10.59 2.01
CA CYS A 72 8.07 9.24 1.94
C CYS A 72 9.16 9.06 0.89
N ARG A 73 8.90 9.54 -0.33
CA ARG A 73 9.82 9.43 -1.48
C ARG A 73 11.05 10.33 -1.34
N ARG A 74 10.92 11.46 -0.64
CA ARG A 74 12.03 12.38 -0.36
C ARG A 74 12.98 11.83 0.70
N VAL A 75 12.46 11.39 1.84
CA VAL A 75 13.26 10.97 3.00
C VAL A 75 13.83 9.56 2.82
N LYS A 76 13.12 8.69 2.10
CA LYS A 76 13.52 7.29 1.86
C LYS A 76 13.87 6.53 3.15
N MET A 77 13.04 6.67 4.19
CA MET A 77 13.18 5.92 5.44
C MET A 77 13.01 4.41 5.23
N THR A 78 13.36 3.58 6.22
CA THR A 78 13.10 2.14 6.14
C THR A 78 11.65 1.85 5.75
N GLY A 79 11.45 1.05 4.70
CA GLY A 79 10.11 0.76 4.17
C GLY A 79 9.50 1.88 3.30
N TRP A 80 10.27 2.87 2.83
CA TRP A 80 9.75 3.89 1.90
C TRP A 80 9.28 3.32 0.56
N MET A 81 9.76 2.15 0.16
CA MET A 81 9.40 1.48 -1.10
C MET A 81 7.95 0.98 -1.16
N TYR A 82 7.15 1.23 -0.12
CA TYR A 82 5.73 0.92 -0.06
C TYR A 82 4.86 2.18 -0.32
N PHE A 83 5.45 3.27 -0.84
CA PHE A 83 4.83 4.59 -1.04
C PHE A 83 5.05 5.20 -2.44
#